data_AF-A0A1B6NW65-F1
#
_entry.id   AF-A0A1B6NW65-F1
#
_cell.length_a   1.000
_cell.length_b   1.000
_cell.length_c   1.000
_cell.angle_alpha   90.00
_cell.angle_beta   90.00
_cell.angle_gamma   90.00
#
_symmetry.space_group_name_H-M   'P 1'
#
loop_
_entity.id
_entity.type
_entity.pdbx_description
1 polymer ?
#
loop_
_entity_poly.entity_id
_entity_poly.type
_entity_poly.pdbx_seq_one_letter_code
_entity_poly.pdbx_strand_id
1 'polypeptide(L)'
;MFNFGDVLDLPLIWGGLIALAVFIYVLLDGFDLGCGILFPFAGSDKNRSRMMNSIAPFWDGNETWLVLGGGGLFAAFPVAYG
;
A
#
# COMPACT_ATOMS: atom_id res chain seq x y z
N MET A 1 -5.31 -31.66 -22.19
CA MET A 1 -5.23 -30.79 -21.00
C MET A 1 -4.72 -29.43 -21.46
N PHE A 2 -5.37 -28.33 -21.08
CA PHE A 2 -4.87 -26.99 -21.43
C PHE A 2 -3.60 -26.69 -20.63
N ASN A 3 -2.54 -26.25 -21.32
CA ASN A 3 -1.29 -25.80 -20.71
C ASN A 3 -1.09 -24.33 -21.07
N PHE A 4 -0.98 -23.48 -20.05
CA PHE A 4 -0.82 -22.03 -20.19
C PHE A 4 0.60 -21.55 -19.83
N GLY A 5 1.52 -22.46 -19.51
CA GLY A 5 2.87 -22.13 -19.02
C GLY A 5 3.72 -21.36 -20.04
N ASP A 6 3.46 -21.57 -21.34
CA ASP A 6 4.16 -20.85 -22.41
C ASP A 6 3.57 -19.46 -22.70
N VAL A 7 2.43 -19.14 -22.09
CA VAL A 7 1.69 -17.88 -22.30
C VAL A 7 1.71 -16.98 -21.06
N LEU A 8 1.75 -17.57 -19.87
CA LEU A 8 1.66 -16.85 -18.59
C LEU A 8 3.02 -16.82 -17.87
N ASP A 9 3.67 -15.66 -17.90
CA ASP A 9 4.85 -15.37 -17.09
C ASP A 9 4.44 -15.02 -15.66
N LEU A 10 4.35 -16.05 -14.80
CA LEU A 10 3.92 -15.90 -13.41
C LEU A 10 4.83 -14.98 -12.59
N PRO A 11 6.18 -15.07 -12.66
CA PRO A 11 7.05 -14.10 -12.01
C PRO A 11 6.76 -12.65 -12.41
N LEU A 12 6.59 -12.37 -13.71
CA LEU A 12 6.30 -11.01 -14.16
C LEU A 12 4.94 -10.52 -13.65
N ILE A 13 3.92 -11.38 -13.69
CA ILE A 13 2.57 -11.07 -13.20
C ILE A 13 2.58 -10.78 -11.70
N TRP A 14 3.18 -11.66 -10.89
CA TRP A 14 3.25 -11.47 -9.44
C TRP A 14 4.10 -10.27 -9.06
N GLY A 15 5.23 -10.05 -9.76
CA GLY A 15 6.04 -8.84 -9.58
C GLY A 15 5.24 -7.58 -9.88
N GLY A 16 4.45 -7.57 -10.96
CA GLY A 16 3.54 -6.48 -11.31
C GLY A 16 2.45 -6.23 -10.25
N LEU A 17 1.83 -7.29 -9.73
CA LEU A 17 0.81 -7.19 -8.68
C LEU A 17 1.38 -6.62 -7.37
N ILE A 18 2.56 -7.08 -6.95
CA ILE A 18 3.25 -6.57 -5.76
C ILE A 18 3.67 -5.11 -5.96
N ALA A 19 4.24 -4.78 -7.12
CA ALA A 19 4.62 -3.40 -7.44
C ALA A 19 3.41 -2.46 -7.44
N LEU A 20 2.28 -2.90 -7.99
CA LEU A 20 1.02 -2.16 -7.96
C LEU A 20 0.51 -1.98 -6.52
N ALA A 21 0.57 -3.03 -5.69
CA ALA A 21 0.15 -2.95 -4.30
C ALA A 21 0.98 -1.95 -3.50
N VAL A 22 2.31 -2.00 -3.62
CA VAL A 22 3.22 -1.04 -2.98
C VAL A 22 3.00 0.37 -3.52
N PHE A 23 2.76 0.53 -4.83
CA PHE A 23 2.46 1.83 -5.43
C PHE A 23 1.16 2.43 -4.85
N ILE A 24 0.09 1.64 -4.76
CA ILE A 24 -1.17 2.08 -4.15
C ILE A 24 -0.97 2.43 -2.68
N TYR A 25 -0.24 1.62 -1.93
CA TYR A 25 0.14 1.94 -0.54
C TYR A 25 0.82 3.31 -0.44
N VAL A 26 1.89 3.54 -1.22
CA VAL A 26 2.64 4.80 -1.21
C VAL A 26 1.75 6.00 -1.56
N LEU A 27 0.79 5.84 -2.47
CA LEU A 27 -0.15 6.91 -2.80
C LEU A 27 -1.17 7.18 -1.70
N LEU A 28 -1.83 6.13 -1.18
CA LEU A 28 -2.95 6.25 -0.27
C LEU A 28 -2.49 6.50 1.17
N ASP A 29 -1.65 5.62 1.72
CA ASP A 29 -1.11 5.78 3.07
C ASP A 29 -0.11 6.95 3.11
N GLY A 30 0.55 7.26 1.99
CA GLY A 30 1.38 8.46 1.88
C GLY A 30 0.60 9.77 2.10
N PHE A 31 -0.69 9.82 1.76
CA PHE A 31 -1.55 10.95 2.13
C PHE A 31 -1.80 10.99 3.64
N ASP A 32 -2.10 9.85 4.27
CA ASP A 32 -2.35 9.75 5.71
C ASP A 32 -1.12 10.16 6.52
N LEU A 33 0.04 9.60 6.18
CA LEU A 33 1.34 9.95 6.76
C LEU A 33 1.70 11.40 6.48
N GLY A 34 1.42 11.91 5.28
CA GLY A 34 1.61 13.32 4.92
C GLY A 34 0.78 14.26 5.80
N CYS A 35 -0.49 13.93 6.06
CA CYS A 35 -1.33 14.62 7.03
C CYS A 35 -0.73 14.55 8.45
N GLY A 36 -0.20 13.39 8.86
CA GLY A 36 0.51 13.21 10.12
C GLY A 36 1.73 14.12 10.26
N ILE A 37 2.57 14.21 9.21
CA ILE A 37 3.75 15.09 9.16
C ILE A 37 3.34 16.57 9.28
N LEU A 38 2.25 16.97 8.62
CA LEU A 38 1.75 18.35 8.64
C LEU A 38 0.96 18.70 9.91
N PHE A 39 0.55 17.70 10.70
CA PHE A 39 -0.34 17.86 11.86
C PHE A 39 0.13 18.90 12.90
N PRO A 40 1.43 18.98 13.28
CA PRO A 40 1.91 20.00 14.21
C PRO A 40 1.71 21.43 13.69
N PHE A 41 1.75 21.62 12.37
CA PHE A 41 1.68 22.90 11.68
C PHE A 41 0.25 23.37 11.36
N ALA A 42 -0.77 22.59 11.73
CA ALA A 42 -2.18 22.87 11.42
C ALA A 42 -2.75 24.18 12.03
N GLY A 43 -2.03 24.80 12.98
CA GLY A 43 -2.32 26.13 13.52
C GLY A 43 -3.50 26.24 14.49
N SER A 44 -4.49 25.35 14.42
CA SER A 44 -5.63 25.31 15.35
C SER A 44 -6.15 23.88 15.55
N ASP A 45 -6.80 23.63 16.68
CA ASP A 45 -7.38 22.31 16.98
C ASP A 45 -8.52 21.96 16.02
N LYS A 46 -9.28 22.95 15.55
CA LYS A 46 -10.30 22.76 14.52
C LYS A 46 -9.70 22.22 13.22
N ASN A 47 -8.53 22.72 12.80
CA ASN A 47 -7.84 22.23 11.60
C ASN A 47 -7.28 20.83 11.84
N ARG A 48 -6.71 20.57 13.02
CA ARG A 48 -6.23 19.23 13.42
C ARG A 48 -7.36 18.20 13.38
N SER A 49 -8.52 18.51 13.96
CA SER A 49 -9.69 17.62 13.90
C SER A 49 -10.16 17.40 12.47
N ARG A 50 -10.14 18.42 11.61
CA ARG A 50 -10.47 18.26 10.18
C ARG A 50 -9.50 17.34 9.44
N MET A 51 -8.20 17.49 9.67
CA MET A 51 -7.17 16.62 9.09
C MET A 51 -7.34 15.17 9.54
N MET A 52 -7.59 14.93 10.84
CA MET A 52 -7.85 13.58 11.34
C MET A 52 -9.14 12.99 10.76
N ASN A 53 -10.21 13.78 10.69
CA ASN A 53 -11.49 13.32 10.16
C ASN A 53 -11.45 13.00 8.66
N SER A 54 -10.51 13.57 7.90
CA SER A 54 -10.35 13.23 6.48
C SER A 54 -9.65 11.89 6.25
N ILE A 55 -8.84 11.41 7.20
CA ILE A 55 -8.04 10.18 7.04
C ILE A 55 -8.64 8.99 7.81
N ALA A 56 -9.30 9.24 8.95
CA ALA A 56 -9.79 8.21 9.85
C ALA A 56 -10.67 7.12 9.21
N PRO A 57 -11.54 7.40 8.22
CA PRO A 57 -12.37 6.36 7.60
C PRO A 57 -11.60 5.39 6.69
N PHE A 58 -10.37 5.72 6.28
CA PHE A 58 -9.66 5.03 5.19
C PHE A 58 -8.30 4.46 5.61
N TRP A 59 -7.65 5.07 6.60
CA TRP A 59 -6.28 4.74 7.01
C TRP A 59 -6.02 3.24 7.21
N ASP A 60 -6.86 2.56 7.99
CA ASP A 60 -6.72 1.12 8.25
C ASP A 60 -6.78 0.28 6.94
N GLY A 61 -7.61 0.70 5.98
CA GLY A 61 -7.66 0.08 4.65
C GLY A 61 -6.40 0.33 3.82
N ASN A 62 -5.79 1.51 3.96
CA ASN A 62 -4.59 1.88 3.20
C ASN A 62 -3.38 1.03 3.62
N GLU A 63 -3.23 0.74 4.91
CA GLU A 63 -2.15 -0.13 5.43
C GLU A 63 -2.20 -1.56 4.85
N THR A 64 -3.39 -2.06 4.54
CA THR A 64 -3.55 -3.43 3.99
C THR A 64 -2.83 -3.63 2.65
N TRP A 65 -2.61 -2.56 1.88
CA TRP A 65 -1.85 -2.64 0.63
C TRP A 65 -0.38 -2.97 0.86
N LEU A 66 0.23 -2.44 1.93
CA LEU A 66 1.59 -2.78 2.31
C LEU A 66 1.67 -4.23 2.81
N VAL A 67 0.67 -4.68 3.57
CA VAL A 67 0.56 -6.08 4.01
C VAL A 67 0.47 -7.01 2.81
N LEU A 68 -0.32 -6.66 1.78
CA LEU A 68 -0.38 -7.44 0.54
C LEU A 68 0.95 -7.41 -0.22
N GLY A 69 1.64 -6.28 -0.28
CA GLY A 69 2.97 -6.18 -0.88
C GLY A 69 3.99 -7.09 -0.19
N GLY A 70 4.09 -7.01 1.15
CA GLY A 70 4.98 -7.84 1.95
C GLY A 70 4.62 -9.33 1.93
N GLY A 71 3.33 -9.66 2.11
CA GLY A 71 2.84 -11.04 2.02
C GLY A 71 2.99 -11.63 0.62
N GLY A 72 2.82 -10.80 -0.42
CA GLY A 72 3.08 -11.17 -1.81
C GLY A 72 4.55 -11.47 -2.07
N LEU A 73 5.47 -10.66 -1.53
CA LEU A 73 6.91 -10.94 -1.58
C LEU A 73 7.23 -12.25 -0.85
N PHE A 74 6.70 -12.46 0.36
CA PHE A 74 6.90 -13.70 1.11
C PHE A 74 6.43 -14.93 0.34
N ALA A 75 5.25 -14.86 -0.29
CA ALA A 75 4.65 -15.98 -1.00
C ALA A 75 5.29 -16.27 -2.37
N ALA A 76 5.52 -15.22 -3.17
CA ALA A 76 5.97 -15.36 -4.57
C ALA A 76 7.50 -15.24 -4.73
N PHE A 77 8.19 -14.51 -3.84
CA PHE A 77 9.62 -14.20 -3.93
C PHE A 77 10.32 -14.30 -2.55
N PRO A 78 10.32 -15.48 -1.89
CA PRO A 78 10.79 -15.61 -0.50
C PRO A 78 12.25 -15.17 -0.30
N VAL A 79 13.13 -15.40 -1.27
CA VAL A 79 14.53 -14.93 -1.20
C VAL A 79 14.64 -13.41 -1.19
N ALA A 80 13.73 -12.71 -1.89
CA ALA A 80 13.68 -11.25 -1.88
C ALA A 80 13.02 -10.70 -0.61
N TYR A 81 12.13 -11.47 0.03
CA TYR A 81 11.51 -11.12 1.30
C TYR A 81 12.52 -11.19 2.46
N GLY A 82 13.37 -12.23 2.48
CA GLY A 82 14.38 -12.45 3.51
C GLY A 82 14.36 -13.88 4.07
#